data_AF-A0A7V2SP08-F1
#
_entry.id   AF-A0A7V2SP08-F1
#
_cell.length_a   1.000
_cell.length_b   1.000
_cell.length_c   1.000
_cell.angle_alpha   90.00
_cell.angle_beta   90.00
_cell.angle_gamma   90.00
#
_symmetry.space_group_name_H-M   'P 1'
#
loop_
_entity.id
_entity.type
_entity.pdbx_description
1 polymer ?
#
loop_
_entity_poly.entity_id
_entity_poly.type
_entity_poly.pdbx_seq_one_letter_code
_entity_poly.pdbx_strand_id
1 'polypeptide(L)'
;MITTTGDLETLCHNLANDPYVTVDTEFMRERTYWAKLCLIQIAGAEHEAIIDPQAVGIDLASFFDLMANKNIIKVFHAARQDIEIIH
;
A
#
# COMPACT_ATOMS: atom_id res chain seq x y z
N MET A 1 3.78 8.90 -8.40
CA MET A 1 2.54 8.11 -8.49
C MET A 1 2.87 6.83 -9.21
N ILE A 2 2.55 5.67 -8.63
CA ILE A 2 2.82 4.33 -9.16
C ILE A 2 1.54 3.77 -9.76
N THR A 3 1.61 3.36 -11.03
CA THR A 3 0.48 2.79 -11.78
C THR A 3 0.88 1.51 -12.52
N THR A 4 2.13 1.05 -12.38
CA THR A 4 2.66 -0.14 -13.06
C THR A 4 3.23 -1.12 -12.04
N THR A 5 3.19 -2.42 -12.36
CA THR A 5 3.73 -3.47 -11.50
C THR A 5 5.24 -3.34 -11.30
N GLY A 6 6.01 -3.02 -12.35
CA GLY A 6 7.47 -2.91 -12.24
C GLY A 6 7.93 -1.75 -11.34
N ASP A 7 7.25 -0.61 -11.40
CA ASP A 7 7.54 0.51 -10.50
C ASP A 7 7.17 0.14 -9.05
N LEU A 8 6.06 -0.56 -8.86
CA LEU A 8 5.64 -1.04 -7.54
C LEU A 8 6.62 -2.04 -6.95
N GLU A 9 7.08 -3.02 -7.73
CA GLU A 9 8.09 -4.00 -7.32
C GLU A 9 9.40 -3.31 -6.90
N THR A 10 9.85 -2.33 -7.70
CA THR A 10 11.06 -1.55 -7.40
C THR A 10 10.91 -0.79 -6.09
N LEU A 11 9.78 -0.13 -5.89
CA LEU A 11 9.48 0.57 -4.64
C LEU A 11 9.46 -0.38 -3.44
N CYS A 12 8.73 -1.49 -3.53
CA CYS A 12 8.62 -2.48 -2.45
C CYS A 12 9.97 -3.11 -2.12
N HIS A 13 10.82 -3.37 -3.12
CA HIS A 13 12.18 -3.84 -2.89
C HIS A 13 13.01 -2.83 -2.09
N ASN A 14 12.93 -1.55 -2.42
CA ASN A 14 13.66 -0.51 -1.69
C ASN A 14 13.16 -0.37 -0.26
N LEU A 15 11.84 -0.29 -0.08
CA LEU A 15 11.19 -0.19 1.23
C LEU A 15 11.40 -1.43 2.10
N ALA A 16 11.66 -2.60 1.50
CA ALA A 16 11.92 -3.83 2.25
C ALA A 16 13.23 -3.78 3.08
N ASN A 17 14.12 -2.83 2.79
CA ASN A 17 15.36 -2.63 3.52
C ASN A 17 15.21 -1.65 4.71
N ASP A 18 14.07 -0.96 4.80
CA ASP A 18 13.82 -0.01 5.88
C ASP A 18 13.29 -0.73 7.14
N PRO A 19 13.63 -0.25 8.35
CA PRO A 19 13.15 -0.86 9.59
C PRO A 19 11.64 -0.70 9.80
N TYR A 20 11.04 0.28 9.13
CA TYR A 20 9.60 0.54 9.15
C TYR A 20 9.14 1.16 7.83
N VAL A 21 7.84 1.05 7.58
CA VAL A 21 7.13 1.80 6.55
C VAL A 21 5.87 2.42 7.14
N THR A 22 5.53 3.62 6.73
CA THR A 22 4.26 4.27 7.04
C THR A 22 3.28 4.03 5.92
N VAL A 23 2.04 3.69 6.24
CA VAL A 23 1.00 3.40 5.24
C VAL A 23 -0.28 4.12 5.64
N ASP A 24 -0.96 4.67 4.64
CA ASP A 24 -2.29 5.26 4.73
C ASP A 24 -3.09 4.88 3.49
N THR A 25 -4.40 4.72 3.61
CA THR A 25 -5.23 4.27 2.48
C THR A 25 -6.51 5.07 2.34
N GLU A 26 -6.86 5.37 1.09
CA GLU A 26 -8.09 6.09 0.75
C GLU A 26 -9.12 5.15 0.14
N PHE A 27 -10.38 5.29 0.58
CA PHE A 27 -11.47 4.41 0.17
C PHE A 27 -12.71 5.16 -0.31
N MET A 28 -13.38 4.59 -1.32
CA MET A 28 -14.72 5.00 -1.73
C MET A 28 -15.78 4.08 -1.12
N ARG A 29 -16.73 4.65 -0.36
CA ARG A 29 -17.84 3.93 0.29
C ARG A 29 -19.24 4.34 -0.18
N GLU A 30 -19.41 5.57 -0.67
CA GLU A 30 -20.74 6.16 -0.92
C GLU A 30 -21.56 5.47 -2.02
N ARG A 31 -20.90 4.75 -2.93
CA ARG A 31 -21.53 4.16 -4.14
C ARG A 31 -21.25 2.67 -4.31
N THR A 32 -20.68 2.01 -3.30
CA THR A 32 -20.22 0.63 -3.41
C THR A 32 -20.64 -0.17 -2.18
N TYR A 33 -21.08 -1.41 -2.40
CA TYR A 33 -21.48 -2.31 -1.31
C TYR A 33 -20.27 -2.69 -0.42
N TRP A 34 -19.11 -2.91 -1.05
CA TRP A 34 -17.82 -3.05 -0.39
C TRP A 34 -16.98 -1.79 -0.58
N ALA A 35 -16.19 -1.41 0.42
CA ALA A 35 -15.26 -0.31 0.29
C ALA A 35 -14.25 -0.63 -0.82
N LYS A 36 -14.08 0.29 -1.77
CA LYS A 36 -13.05 0.16 -2.81
C LYS A 36 -11.80 0.89 -2.36
N LEU A 37 -10.67 0.18 -2.35
CA LEU A 37 -9.36 0.78 -2.17
C LEU A 37 -9.05 1.65 -3.40
N CYS A 38 -8.85 2.95 -3.19
CA CYS A 38 -8.70 3.92 -4.25
C CYS A 38 -7.30 4.52 -4.33
N LEU A 39 -6.60 4.58 -3.21
CA LEU A 39 -5.24 5.09 -3.14
C LEU A 39 -4.51 4.43 -1.98
N ILE A 40 -3.21 4.22 -2.14
CA ILE A 40 -2.31 3.84 -1.06
C ILE A 40 -1.21 4.87 -1.01
N GLN A 41 -1.03 5.52 0.14
CA GLN A 41 0.17 6.31 0.43
C GLN A 41 1.13 5.43 1.23
N ILE A 42 2.39 5.37 0.81
CA ILE A 42 3.43 4.61 1.50
C ILE A 42 4.74 5.38 1.54
N ALA A 43 5.43 5.34 2.67
CA ALA A 43 6.76 5.93 2.81
C ALA A 43 7.65 5.10 3.74
N GLY A 44 8.94 5.12 3.46
CA GLY A 44 10.03 4.63 4.29
C GLY A 44 10.92 5.79 4.74
N ALA A 45 12.22 5.53 4.90
CA ALA A 45 13.18 6.57 5.29
C ALA A 45 13.54 7.48 4.11
N GLU A 46 13.80 6.88 2.94
CA GLU A 46 14.34 7.59 1.75
C GLU A 46 13.38 7.54 0.56
N HIS A 47 12.33 6.72 0.62
CA HIS A 47 11.42 6.47 -0.48
C HIS A 47 9.98 6.72 -0.05
N GLU A 48 9.24 7.44 -0.87
CA GLU A 48 7.81 7.69 -0.68
C GLU A 48 7.07 7.60 -2.00
N ALA A 49 5.84 7.13 -1.96
CA ALA A 49 5.01 7.03 -3.13
C ALA A 49 3.52 7.04 -2.82
N ILE A 50 2.78 7.37 -3.86
CA ILE A 50 1.33 7.19 -3.93
C ILE A 50 1.08 6.13 -5.01
N ILE A 51 0.37 5.06 -4.67
CA ILE A 51 0.05 3.94 -5.56
C ILE A 51 -1.42 4.05 -5.93
N ASP A 52 -1.73 3.88 -7.22
CA ASP A 52 -3.09 3.69 -7.72
C ASP A 52 -3.40 2.19 -7.85
N PRO A 53 -4.13 1.61 -6.88
CA PRO A 53 -4.49 0.19 -6.88
C PRO A 53 -5.54 -0.17 -7.95
N GLN A 54 -6.14 0.82 -8.61
CA GLN A 54 -7.14 0.62 -9.66
C GLN A 54 -6.54 0.78 -11.07
N ALA A 55 -5.24 1.07 -11.18
CA ALA A 55 -4.56 1.17 -12.46
C ALA A 55 -4.70 -0.13 -13.28
N VAL A 56 -4.95 0.00 -14.59
CA VAL A 56 -5.22 -1.14 -15.45
C VAL A 56 -3.99 -2.05 -15.54
N GLY A 57 -4.13 -3.30 -15.10
CA GLY A 57 -3.09 -4.31 -15.19
C GLY A 57 -2.01 -4.23 -14.09
N ILE A 58 -2.20 -3.38 -13.07
CA ILE A 58 -1.32 -3.38 -11.90
C ILE A 58 -1.54 -4.66 -11.07
N ASP A 59 -0.44 -5.27 -10.64
CA ASP A 59 -0.45 -6.36 -9.66
C ASP A 59 0.09 -5.85 -8.33
N LEU A 60 -0.69 -6.02 -7.26
CA LEU A 60 -0.37 -5.55 -5.91
C LEU A 60 0.33 -6.62 -5.06
N ALA A 61 0.69 -7.78 -5.62
CA ALA A 61 1.34 -8.86 -4.89
C ALA A 61 2.57 -8.39 -4.08
N SER A 62 3.45 -7.59 -4.70
CA SER A 62 4.65 -7.06 -4.04
C SER A 62 4.35 -6.12 -2.86
N PHE A 63 3.26 -5.35 -2.94
CA PHE A 63 2.77 -4.54 -1.82
C PHE A 63 2.30 -5.44 -0.66
N PHE A 64 1.51 -6.47 -0.94
CA PHE A 64 1.03 -7.39 0.09
C PHE A 64 2.17 -8.21 0.72
N ASP A 65 3.16 -8.63 -0.08
CA ASP A 65 4.37 -9.28 0.42
C ASP A 65 5.14 -8.37 1.38
N LEU A 66 5.26 -7.08 1.05
CA LEU A 66 5.86 -6.07 1.94
C LEU A 66 5.07 -5.94 3.25
N MET A 67 3.73 -5.88 3.18
CA MET A 67 2.88 -5.80 4.38
C MET A 67 2.99 -7.06 5.25
N ALA A 68 3.12 -8.24 4.64
CA ALA A 68 3.29 -9.53 5.32
C ALA A 68 4.70 -9.73 5.92
N ASN A 69 5.70 -8.96 5.48
CA ASN A 69 7.07 -9.07 5.97
C ASN A 69 7.16 -8.74 7.47
N LYS A 70 7.47 -9.73 8.29
CA LYS A 70 7.55 -9.62 9.76
C LYS A 70 8.77 -8.84 10.27
N ASN A 71 9.76 -8.62 9.42
CA ASN A 71 10.98 -7.89 9.78
C ASN A 71 10.81 -6.36 9.70
N ILE A 72 9.69 -5.89 9.15
CA ILE A 72 9.41 -4.48 8.92
C ILE A 72 8.18 -4.08 9.74
N ILE A 73 8.28 -2.97 10.47
CA ILE A 73 7.16 -2.41 11.21
C ILE A 73 6.28 -1.62 10.22
N LYS A 74 4.97 -1.88 10.23
CA LYS A 74 4.00 -1.09 9.47
C LYS A 74 3.34 -0.09 10.42
N VAL A 75 3.56 1.19 10.17
CA VAL A 75 3.03 2.29 10.97
C VAL A 75 1.82 2.86 10.24
N PHE A 76 0.68 2.87 10.92
CA PHE A 76 -0.57 3.45 10.44
C PHE A 76 -1.09 4.41 11.50
N HIS A 77 -1.85 5.42 11.10
CA HIS A 77 -2.59 6.28 12.02
C HIS A 77 -4.07 5.87 12.02
N ALA A 78 -4.61 5.47 13.18
CA ALA A 78 -6.01 5.05 13.30
C ALA A 78 -6.43 3.89 12.35
N ALA A 79 -5.53 2.90 12.19
CA ALA A 79 -5.52 1.80 11.21
C ALA A 79 -6.75 0.87 11.14
N ARG A 80 -7.78 1.08 11.96
CA ARG A 80 -8.89 0.13 12.09
C ARG A 80 -9.60 -0.05 10.75
N GLN A 81 -9.85 1.04 10.03
CA GLN A 81 -10.56 0.99 8.75
C GLN A 81 -9.69 0.44 7.63
N ASP A 82 -8.39 0.73 7.66
CA ASP A 82 -7.42 0.24 6.69
C ASP A 82 -7.32 -1.29 6.74
N ILE A 83 -7.27 -1.86 7.96
CA ILE A 83 -7.15 -3.31 8.17
C ILE A 83 -8.47 -4.03 7.84
N GLU A 84 -9.63 -3.45 8.20
CA GLU A 84 -10.95 -4.07 7.96
C GLU A 84 -11.23 -4.40 6.48
N ILE A 85 -10.51 -3.76 5.55
CA ILE A 85 -10.75 -3.87 4.10
C ILE A 85 -9.73 -4.80 3.42
N ILE A 86 -8.63 -5.14 4.09
CA ILE A 86 -7.62 -6.08 3.60
C ILE A 86 -8.04 -7.48 4.07
N HIS A 87 -8.73 -8.24 3.22
CA HIS A 87 -9.25 -9.58 3.55
C HIS A 87 -8.96 -10.62 2.46
#